data_AF-A0A523SYC8-F1
#
_entry.id   AF-A0A523SYC8-F1
#
_cell.length_a   1.000
_cell.length_b   1.000
_cell.length_c   1.000
_cell.angle_alpha   90.00
_cell.angle_beta   90.00
_cell.angle_gamma   90.00
#
_symmetry.space_group_name_H-M   'P 1'
#
loop_
_entity.id
_entity.type
_entity.pdbx_description
1 polymer ?
#
loop_
_entity_poly.entity_id
_entity_poly.type
_entity_poly.pdbx_seq_one_letter_code
_entity_poly.pdbx_strand_id
1 'polypeptide(L)'
;MNKKIILTSKTIEQVKKINKADILVGIPSYNNEDTIAHVIKAVRLGLTKFFPKFKSIIVNSDCGSTDNTRKVIRNNMKDYEELDTILISHEMHPFTRSLHSPISEMVTTFRGAPGKGKAFRRIFDIAHELKTKAVVVVDSDLCSITPEWIQLLAGPIIFKAFDYVAPLYTRHKYDGTITNSIIYPLTRALYGKKIRQPIGGEFGFSSKVLEHYMEKDIWDTDVAYYGIDIWMTTAALANGFKVCQSFLGAKIHNPKSVATLLPMFKQVIGTIFALIEEHHDMWKKIKSSEDLPTFGFQARVIPEEVSQDSNELYQNFHKGVRKFNCIWQEILNKDNHQALEKIFPLLRKSFNFPNQLWVKIIYDYILFYNRFKHTFMEMSLPLVLESLIPLYFGFIASFVLKTKDMNNQEAEQEIEKICLEFEKSKPYLTDNWDKRD
;
A
#
# COMPACT_ATOMS: atom_id res chain seq x y z
N MET A 1 6.86 23.42 -18.01
CA MET A 1 6.35 22.12 -18.52
C MET A 1 4.84 22.11 -18.35
N ASN A 2 4.07 22.05 -19.44
CA ASN A 2 2.61 21.96 -19.38
C ASN A 2 2.22 20.64 -18.69
N LYS A 3 1.78 20.69 -17.42
CA LYS A 3 1.18 19.55 -16.74
C LYS A 3 -0.07 19.15 -17.53
N LYS A 4 -0.05 17.98 -18.18
CA LYS A 4 -1.16 17.45 -18.95
C LYS A 4 -2.25 17.05 -17.95
N ILE A 5 -3.21 17.94 -17.69
CA ILE A 5 -4.37 17.67 -16.82
C ILE A 5 -5.13 16.48 -17.41
N ILE A 6 -5.26 15.38 -16.66
CA ILE A 6 -5.92 14.14 -17.12
C ILE A 6 -7.43 14.20 -16.81
N LEU A 7 -8.05 15.36 -17.02
CA LEU A 7 -9.47 15.59 -16.73
C LEU A 7 -10.23 15.81 -18.03
N THR A 8 -11.47 15.30 -18.07
CA THR A 8 -12.38 15.55 -19.20
C THR A 8 -12.84 17.01 -19.21
N SER A 9 -13.23 17.55 -20.37
CA SER A 9 -13.77 18.92 -20.46
C SER A 9 -14.94 19.16 -19.51
N LYS A 10 -15.83 18.16 -19.36
CA LYS A 10 -16.94 18.19 -18.40
C LYS A 10 -16.45 18.32 -16.96
N THR A 11 -15.44 17.54 -16.58
CA THR A 11 -14.84 17.62 -15.25
C THR A 11 -14.18 18.98 -15.00
N ILE A 12 -13.46 19.52 -15.99
CA ILE A 12 -12.85 20.85 -15.91
C ILE A 12 -13.92 21.93 -15.71
N GLU A 13 -15.04 21.85 -16.41
CA GLU A 13 -16.15 22.79 -16.23
C GLU A 13 -16.77 22.71 -14.84
N GLN A 14 -16.96 21.49 -14.30
CA GLN A 14 -17.45 21.29 -12.93
C GLN A 14 -16.48 21.87 -11.89
N VAL A 15 -15.18 21.60 -12.02
CA VAL A 15 -14.14 22.15 -11.13
C VAL A 15 -14.15 23.68 -11.16
N LYS A 16 -14.26 24.29 -12.35
CA LYS A 16 -14.38 25.75 -12.49
C LYS A 16 -15.63 26.31 -11.82
N LYS A 17 -16.78 25.62 -11.92
CA LYS A 17 -18.03 26.02 -11.24
C LYS A 17 -17.91 25.96 -9.72
N ILE A 18 -17.27 24.91 -9.20
CA ILE A 18 -17.06 24.75 -7.75
C ILE A 18 -16.05 25.78 -7.23
N ASN A 19 -15.05 26.16 -8.04
CA ASN A 19 -14.02 27.18 -7.80
C ASN A 19 -13.04 26.84 -6.66
N LYS A 20 -13.53 26.50 -5.47
CA LYS A 20 -12.72 26.18 -4.29
C LYS A 20 -13.45 25.17 -3.39
N ALA A 21 -12.68 24.31 -2.72
CA ALA A 21 -13.15 23.47 -1.62
C ALA A 21 -12.11 23.45 -0.49
N ASP A 22 -12.54 23.23 0.75
CA ASP A 22 -11.65 23.05 1.91
C ASP A 22 -11.24 21.58 2.07
N ILE A 23 -12.17 20.64 1.91
CA ILE A 23 -11.96 19.21 2.10
C ILE A 23 -12.43 18.46 0.85
N LEU A 24 -11.59 17.57 0.34
CA LEU A 24 -11.97 16.63 -0.71
C LEU A 24 -11.87 15.21 -0.20
N VAL A 25 -12.92 14.42 -0.43
CA VAL A 25 -12.88 12.96 -0.22
C VAL A 25 -12.89 12.26 -1.58
N GLY A 26 -11.79 11.60 -1.90
CA GLY A 26 -11.58 10.81 -3.10
C GLY A 26 -11.97 9.35 -2.89
N ILE A 27 -12.71 8.78 -3.83
CA ILE A 27 -13.12 7.37 -3.83
C ILE A 27 -12.71 6.76 -5.18
N PRO A 28 -11.57 6.05 -5.30
CA PRO A 28 -11.28 5.23 -6.48
C PRO A 28 -12.30 4.09 -6.55
N SER A 29 -12.80 3.73 -7.73
CA SER A 29 -13.71 2.58 -7.86
C SER A 29 -13.45 1.72 -9.10
N TYR A 30 -13.61 0.40 -8.95
CA TYR A 30 -13.53 -0.58 -10.01
C TYR A 30 -14.34 -1.83 -9.64
N ASN A 31 -15.50 -2.01 -10.28
CA ASN A 31 -16.40 -3.15 -10.05
C ASN A 31 -16.77 -3.36 -8.56
N ASN A 32 -17.33 -2.34 -7.93
CA ASN A 32 -17.71 -2.30 -6.51
C ASN A 32 -19.21 -2.03 -6.32
N GLU A 33 -20.09 -2.60 -7.17
CA GLU A 33 -21.53 -2.33 -7.11
C GLU A 33 -22.15 -2.64 -5.74
N ASP A 34 -21.63 -3.66 -5.03
CA ASP A 34 -22.16 -4.14 -3.75
C ASP A 34 -21.82 -3.23 -2.55
N THR A 35 -20.72 -2.47 -2.63
CA THR A 35 -20.14 -1.75 -1.47
C THR A 35 -20.16 -0.24 -1.64
N ILE A 36 -20.08 0.27 -2.87
CA ILE A 36 -19.86 1.70 -3.14
C ILE A 36 -20.97 2.61 -2.59
N ALA A 37 -22.22 2.14 -2.54
CA ALA A 37 -23.34 2.90 -1.97
C ALA A 37 -23.13 3.19 -0.47
N HIS A 38 -22.67 2.18 0.27
CA HIS A 38 -22.40 2.29 1.69
C HIS A 38 -21.24 3.27 1.94
N VAL A 39 -20.16 3.15 1.17
CA VAL A 39 -19.00 4.06 1.24
C VAL A 39 -19.41 5.50 1.00
N ILE A 40 -20.15 5.79 -0.08
CA ILE A 40 -20.62 7.15 -0.38
C ILE A 40 -21.48 7.69 0.76
N LYS A 41 -22.39 6.87 1.30
CA LYS A 41 -23.26 7.28 2.42
C LYS A 41 -22.45 7.61 3.68
N ALA A 42 -21.48 6.77 4.05
CA ALA A 42 -20.61 7.02 5.21
C ALA A 42 -19.78 8.30 5.04
N VAL A 43 -19.19 8.50 3.85
CA VAL A 43 -18.42 9.71 3.52
C VAL A 43 -19.29 10.95 3.65
N ARG A 44 -20.49 10.95 3.06
CA ARG A 44 -21.43 12.06 3.11
C ARG A 44 -21.81 12.42 4.55
N LEU A 45 -22.25 11.43 5.32
CA LEU A 45 -22.61 11.63 6.72
C LEU A 45 -21.42 12.16 7.55
N GLY A 46 -20.21 11.68 7.26
CA GLY A 46 -18.99 12.13 7.94
C GLY A 46 -18.69 13.60 7.67
N LEU A 47 -18.76 14.03 6.42
CA LEU A 47 -18.56 15.43 6.04
C LEU A 47 -19.63 16.35 6.65
N THR A 48 -20.91 16.01 6.51
CA THR A 48 -22.02 16.82 7.04
C THR A 48 -21.99 16.91 8.57
N LYS A 49 -21.72 15.81 9.27
CA LYS A 49 -21.72 15.76 10.74
C LYS A 49 -20.51 16.47 11.35
N PHE A 50 -19.32 16.24 10.82
CA PHE A 50 -18.07 16.66 11.47
C PHE A 50 -17.43 17.91 10.87
N PHE A 51 -17.79 18.26 9.63
CA PHE A 51 -17.22 19.41 8.92
C PHE A 51 -18.29 20.36 8.31
N PRO A 52 -19.40 20.69 9.01
CA PRO A 52 -20.50 21.47 8.42
C PRO A 52 -20.13 22.91 8.02
N LYS A 53 -19.01 23.44 8.56
CA LYS A 53 -18.51 24.79 8.25
C LYS A 53 -17.44 24.81 7.15
N PHE A 54 -17.06 23.65 6.62
CA PHE A 54 -16.02 23.52 5.58
C PHE A 54 -16.67 23.16 4.26
N LYS A 55 -16.29 23.86 3.19
CA LYS A 55 -16.77 23.51 1.86
C LYS A 55 -16.17 22.17 1.46
N SER A 56 -17.00 21.14 1.40
CA SER A 56 -16.55 19.77 1.21
C SER A 56 -17.04 19.22 -0.13
N ILE A 57 -16.21 18.40 -0.77
CA ILE A 57 -16.55 17.76 -2.06
C ILE A 57 -16.23 16.28 -2.03
N ILE A 58 -17.08 15.48 -2.68
CA ILE A 58 -16.81 14.06 -2.91
C ILE A 58 -16.46 13.85 -4.38
N VAL A 59 -15.31 13.23 -4.63
CA VAL A 59 -14.86 12.88 -5.97
C VAL A 59 -14.76 11.37 -6.09
N ASN A 60 -15.64 10.78 -6.89
CA ASN A 60 -15.47 9.39 -7.29
C ASN A 60 -14.71 9.31 -8.62
N SER A 61 -13.69 8.46 -8.67
CA SER A 61 -12.85 8.25 -9.85
C SER A 61 -12.93 6.79 -10.28
N ASP A 62 -13.81 6.53 -11.25
CA ASP A 62 -14.04 5.20 -11.78
C ASP A 62 -12.94 4.79 -12.77
N CYS A 63 -12.47 3.55 -12.64
CA CYS A 63 -11.37 2.97 -13.40
C CYS A 63 -11.83 2.02 -14.51
N GLY A 64 -13.03 2.23 -15.07
CA GLY A 64 -13.51 1.41 -16.17
C GLY A 64 -14.47 0.29 -15.72
N SER A 65 -15.25 0.51 -14.66
CA SER A 65 -16.18 -0.52 -14.15
C SER A 65 -17.16 -0.96 -15.24
N THR A 66 -17.41 -2.28 -15.28
CA THR A 66 -18.31 -2.94 -16.25
C THR A 66 -19.62 -3.41 -15.61
N ASP A 67 -19.69 -3.40 -14.28
CA ASP A 67 -20.88 -3.70 -13.48
C ASP A 67 -21.75 -2.44 -13.25
N ASN A 68 -22.69 -2.49 -12.29
CA ASN A 68 -23.54 -1.34 -11.99
C ASN A 68 -22.89 -0.26 -11.13
N THR A 69 -21.58 -0.33 -10.81
CA THR A 69 -20.88 0.64 -9.95
C THR A 69 -21.19 2.09 -10.34
N ARG A 70 -21.03 2.44 -11.62
CA ARG A 70 -21.29 3.81 -12.10
C ARG A 70 -22.74 4.23 -11.96
N LYS A 71 -23.69 3.30 -12.13
CA LYS A 71 -25.13 3.56 -11.96
C LYS A 71 -25.44 3.82 -10.49
N VAL A 72 -24.91 3.00 -9.59
CA VAL A 72 -25.06 3.14 -8.14
C VAL A 72 -24.50 4.50 -7.68
N ILE A 73 -23.30 4.88 -8.14
CA ILE A 73 -22.70 6.17 -7.81
C ILE A 73 -23.59 7.34 -8.26
N ARG A 74 -24.05 7.33 -9.52
CA ARG A 74 -24.91 8.41 -10.05
C ARG A 74 -26.21 8.56 -9.28
N ASN A 75 -26.83 7.45 -8.86
CA ASN A 75 -28.06 7.49 -8.09
C ASN A 75 -27.79 8.11 -6.70
N ASN A 76 -26.77 7.63 -6.00
CA ASN A 76 -26.44 8.11 -4.66
C ASN A 76 -25.88 9.55 -4.62
N MET A 77 -25.39 10.08 -5.74
CA MET A 77 -24.90 11.46 -5.86
C MET A 77 -26.01 12.47 -6.20
N LYS A 78 -27.16 12.03 -6.72
CA LYS A 78 -28.29 12.93 -7.08
C LYS A 78 -29.21 13.25 -5.92
N ASP A 79 -29.25 12.40 -4.90
CA ASP A 79 -30.26 12.49 -3.84
C ASP A 79 -30.03 13.61 -2.82
N TYR A 80 -28.98 14.44 -2.95
CA TYR A 80 -28.66 15.50 -1.98
C TYR A 80 -28.02 16.73 -2.62
N GLU A 81 -28.64 17.90 -2.43
CA GLU A 81 -28.19 19.17 -3.02
C GLU A 81 -27.09 19.89 -2.20
N GLU A 82 -26.86 19.48 -0.94
CA GLU A 82 -25.98 20.20 0.00
C GLU A 82 -24.48 19.94 -0.19
N LEU A 83 -24.08 18.91 -0.95
CA LEU A 83 -22.68 18.58 -1.20
C LEU A 83 -22.40 18.55 -2.71
N ASP A 84 -21.37 19.30 -3.12
CA ASP A 84 -20.82 19.18 -4.46
C ASP A 84 -20.26 17.76 -4.65
N THR A 85 -20.58 17.13 -5.79
CA THR A 85 -20.07 15.80 -6.15
C THR A 85 -19.54 15.78 -7.58
N ILE A 86 -18.41 15.10 -7.79
CA ILE A 86 -17.85 14.85 -9.12
C ILE A 86 -17.72 13.34 -9.31
N LEU A 87 -18.34 12.83 -10.39
CA LEU A 87 -18.09 11.49 -10.90
C LEU A 87 -17.24 11.58 -12.16
N ILE A 88 -16.06 10.98 -12.12
CA ILE A 88 -15.19 10.81 -13.28
C ILE A 88 -15.35 9.38 -13.79
N SER A 89 -15.98 9.21 -14.96
CA SER A 89 -16.09 7.91 -15.64
C SER A 89 -15.04 7.79 -16.73
N HIS A 90 -14.33 6.65 -16.76
CA HIS A 90 -13.46 6.32 -17.89
C HIS A 90 -14.13 5.35 -18.86
N GLU A 91 -14.16 5.70 -20.14
CA GLU A 91 -14.51 4.76 -21.21
C GLU A 91 -13.21 4.11 -21.70
N MET A 92 -13.05 2.82 -21.44
CA MET A 92 -12.00 2.07 -22.15
C MET A 92 -12.44 1.94 -23.61
N HIS A 93 -11.78 2.68 -24.51
CA HIS A 93 -12.11 2.65 -25.93
C HIS A 93 -11.99 1.20 -26.47
N PRO A 94 -12.92 0.71 -27.32
CA PRO A 94 -12.84 -0.65 -27.86
C PRO A 94 -11.52 -0.96 -28.57
N PHE A 95 -10.91 0.05 -29.22
CA PHE A 95 -9.61 -0.06 -29.89
C PHE A 95 -8.42 -0.20 -28.92
N THR A 96 -8.49 0.31 -27.68
CA THR A 96 -7.50 0.02 -26.64
C THR A 96 -7.56 -1.42 -26.14
N ARG A 97 -8.58 -2.21 -26.53
CA ARG A 97 -8.56 -3.67 -26.31
C ARG A 97 -7.67 -4.40 -27.32
N SER A 98 -7.38 -3.80 -28.48
CA SER A 98 -6.71 -4.45 -29.62
C SER A 98 -5.34 -3.84 -29.99
N LEU A 99 -5.07 -2.59 -29.60
CA LEU A 99 -3.75 -1.95 -29.77
C LEU A 99 -2.71 -2.32 -28.68
N HIS A 100 -2.94 -3.40 -27.95
CA HIS A 100 -1.90 -4.04 -27.13
C HIS A 100 -1.15 -5.07 -28.00
N SER A 101 -0.27 -4.59 -28.88
CA SER A 101 0.74 -5.39 -29.58
C SER A 101 1.95 -4.49 -29.88
N PRO A 102 3.18 -4.99 -29.90
CA PRO A 102 4.06 -4.97 -28.75
C PRO A 102 5.26 -4.05 -29.02
N ILE A 103 5.56 -3.17 -28.08
CA ILE A 103 6.89 -2.57 -27.97
C ILE A 103 7.32 -2.90 -26.54
N SER A 104 8.24 -3.86 -26.44
CA SER A 104 8.70 -4.58 -25.24
C SER A 104 7.82 -5.75 -24.75
N GLU A 105 7.55 -6.70 -25.65
CA GLU A 105 7.28 -8.08 -25.25
C GLU A 105 8.56 -8.71 -24.67
N MET A 106 8.67 -8.69 -23.34
CA MET A 106 9.16 -9.82 -22.53
C MET A 106 9.00 -9.62 -21.02
N VAL A 107 8.57 -8.45 -20.55
CA VAL A 107 8.39 -8.18 -19.12
C VAL A 107 7.25 -7.18 -18.94
N THR A 108 5.99 -7.61 -18.84
CA THR A 108 4.86 -6.75 -18.32
C THR A 108 3.47 -7.42 -18.28
N THR A 109 3.37 -8.75 -18.29
CA THR A 109 2.07 -9.44 -18.14
C THR A 109 1.64 -9.64 -16.68
N PHE A 110 1.73 -8.62 -15.82
CA PHE A 110 1.13 -8.71 -14.46
C PHE A 110 0.65 -7.35 -13.96
N ARG A 111 -0.49 -6.88 -14.48
CA ARG A 111 -1.13 -5.63 -14.04
C ARG A 111 -2.11 -5.94 -12.91
N GLY A 112 -1.92 -5.32 -11.74
CA GLY A 112 -2.96 -5.17 -10.72
C GLY A 112 -4.20 -4.46 -11.26
N ALA A 113 -5.26 -4.29 -10.46
CA ALA A 113 -6.50 -3.62 -10.91
C ALA A 113 -6.15 -2.34 -11.69
N PRO A 114 -6.36 -2.29 -13.02
CA PRO A 114 -5.82 -1.22 -13.82
C PRO A 114 -6.47 0.10 -13.38
N GLY A 115 -5.68 1.00 -12.79
CA GLY A 115 -6.08 2.39 -12.62
C GLY A 115 -6.17 2.96 -11.20
N LYS A 116 -5.82 2.26 -10.10
CA LYS A 116 -5.87 2.88 -8.74
C LYS A 116 -5.05 4.18 -8.66
N GLY A 117 -3.79 4.17 -9.08
CA GLY A 117 -2.95 5.38 -9.13
C GLY A 117 -3.40 6.40 -10.16
N LYS A 118 -4.01 5.99 -11.29
CA LYS A 118 -4.64 6.92 -12.24
C LYS A 118 -5.91 7.57 -11.67
N ALA A 119 -6.69 6.86 -10.86
CA ALA A 119 -7.79 7.41 -10.09
C ALA A 119 -7.26 8.42 -9.07
N PHE A 120 -6.22 8.06 -8.31
CA PHE A 120 -5.56 8.99 -7.39
C PHE A 120 -5.08 10.24 -8.12
N ARG A 121 -4.38 10.10 -9.25
CA ARG A 121 -3.91 11.25 -10.02
C ARG A 121 -5.03 12.20 -10.40
N ARG A 122 -6.17 11.68 -10.88
CA ARG A 122 -7.34 12.50 -11.25
C ARG A 122 -7.98 13.18 -10.04
N ILE A 123 -8.11 12.44 -8.94
CA ILE A 123 -8.59 12.99 -7.65
C ILE A 123 -7.67 14.13 -7.20
N PHE A 124 -6.36 13.97 -7.37
CA PHE A 124 -5.35 14.92 -6.92
C PHE A 124 -5.25 16.14 -7.85
N ASP A 125 -5.38 15.96 -9.15
CA ASP A 125 -5.55 17.06 -10.11
C ASP A 125 -6.75 17.93 -9.70
N ILE A 126 -7.91 17.34 -9.38
CA ILE A 126 -9.09 18.09 -8.90
C ILE A 126 -8.82 18.77 -7.56
N ALA A 127 -8.22 18.05 -6.62
CA ALA A 127 -7.89 18.59 -5.30
C ALA A 127 -6.95 19.80 -5.38
N HIS A 128 -6.01 19.76 -6.33
CA HIS A 128 -5.05 20.81 -6.58
C HIS A 128 -5.72 22.03 -7.22
N GLU A 129 -6.52 21.84 -8.26
CA GLU A 129 -7.29 22.92 -8.90
C GLU A 129 -8.26 23.60 -7.93
N LEU A 130 -8.92 22.82 -7.06
CA LEU A 130 -9.84 23.33 -6.03
C LEU A 130 -9.14 23.93 -4.80
N LYS A 131 -7.80 23.91 -4.75
CA LYS A 131 -6.98 24.44 -3.63
C LYS A 131 -7.42 23.91 -2.27
N THR A 132 -7.66 22.60 -2.22
CA THR A 132 -8.12 21.90 -1.01
C THR A 132 -7.09 21.97 0.10
N LYS A 133 -7.55 22.08 1.35
CA LYS A 133 -6.69 22.08 2.55
C LYS A 133 -6.36 20.66 3.00
N ALA A 134 -7.32 19.75 2.87
CA ALA A 134 -7.18 18.35 3.19
C ALA A 134 -7.79 17.48 2.09
N VAL A 135 -7.08 16.40 1.75
CA VAL A 135 -7.58 15.32 0.89
C VAL A 135 -7.66 14.06 1.73
N VAL A 136 -8.80 13.40 1.69
CA VAL A 136 -8.98 12.06 2.26
C VAL A 136 -9.25 11.10 1.11
N VAL A 137 -8.65 9.93 1.16
CA VAL A 137 -8.91 8.85 0.21
C VAL A 137 -9.46 7.67 0.99
N VAL A 138 -10.53 7.06 0.47
CA VAL A 138 -11.09 5.82 1.01
C VAL A 138 -11.35 4.82 -0.10
N ASP A 139 -10.95 3.56 0.09
CA ASP A 139 -11.20 2.49 -0.88
C ASP A 139 -12.73 2.24 -1.04
N SER A 140 -13.13 1.81 -2.23
CA SER A 140 -14.54 1.58 -2.60
C SER A 140 -15.10 0.24 -2.12
N ASP A 141 -14.26 -0.68 -1.66
CA ASP A 141 -14.63 -2.05 -1.25
C ASP A 141 -14.82 -2.21 0.26
N LEU A 142 -14.89 -1.11 1.00
CA LEU A 142 -15.01 -1.09 2.46
C LEU A 142 -16.44 -1.44 2.93
N CYS A 143 -16.57 -2.52 3.69
CA CYS A 143 -17.82 -2.89 4.36
C CYS A 143 -17.96 -2.28 5.76
N SER A 144 -16.84 -1.88 6.38
CA SER A 144 -16.78 -1.42 7.78
C SER A 144 -16.65 0.10 7.95
N ILE A 145 -16.68 0.87 6.86
CA ILE A 145 -16.49 2.33 6.91
C ILE A 145 -17.63 2.99 7.70
N THR A 146 -17.27 3.92 8.58
CA THR A 146 -18.23 4.72 9.35
C THR A 146 -18.02 6.22 9.09
N PRO A 147 -19.03 7.07 9.32
CA PRO A 147 -18.88 8.52 9.21
C PRO A 147 -17.70 9.08 10.01
N GLU A 148 -17.39 8.47 11.15
CA GLU A 148 -16.30 8.82 12.06
C GLU A 148 -14.92 8.67 11.39
N TRP A 149 -14.77 7.79 10.39
CA TRP A 149 -13.50 7.66 9.65
C TRP A 149 -13.11 8.97 8.97
N ILE A 150 -14.09 9.70 8.43
CA ILE A 150 -13.82 10.99 7.78
C ILE A 150 -13.33 12.03 8.80
N GLN A 151 -13.92 12.05 10.00
CA GLN A 151 -13.43 12.89 11.09
C GLN A 151 -11.99 12.55 11.45
N LEU A 152 -11.69 11.25 11.57
CA LEU A 152 -10.39 10.77 12.01
C LEU A 152 -9.30 10.94 10.94
N LEU A 153 -9.64 10.93 9.66
CA LEU A 153 -8.69 11.12 8.56
C LEU A 153 -8.48 12.60 8.20
N ALA A 154 -9.53 13.43 8.20
CA ALA A 154 -9.41 14.86 7.89
C ALA A 154 -9.10 15.73 9.12
N GLY A 155 -9.60 15.35 10.30
CA GLY A 155 -9.52 16.16 11.52
C GLY A 155 -8.09 16.50 11.97
N PRO A 156 -7.14 15.54 11.99
CA PRO A 156 -5.74 15.85 12.34
C PRO A 156 -5.09 16.87 11.40
N ILE A 157 -5.49 16.89 10.13
CA ILE A 157 -4.98 17.85 9.15
C ILE A 157 -5.60 19.23 9.40
N ILE A 158 -6.93 19.28 9.43
CA ILE A 158 -7.70 20.52 9.51
C ILE A 158 -7.50 21.24 10.84
N PHE A 159 -7.44 20.51 11.96
CA PHE A 159 -7.46 21.11 13.30
C PHE A 159 -6.14 20.97 14.08
N LYS A 160 -5.22 20.09 13.65
CA LYS A 160 -3.98 19.79 14.38
C LYS A 160 -2.72 19.95 13.54
N ALA A 161 -2.83 20.43 12.30
CA ALA A 161 -1.73 20.73 11.40
C ALA A 161 -0.78 19.53 11.15
N PHE A 162 -1.35 18.31 11.11
CA PHE A 162 -0.66 17.15 10.53
C PHE A 162 -0.73 17.22 9.00
N ASP A 163 0.27 16.62 8.37
CA ASP A 163 0.44 16.62 6.92
C ASP A 163 0.02 15.28 6.30
N TYR A 164 0.17 14.17 7.03
CA TYR A 164 -0.26 12.84 6.58
C TYR A 164 -0.87 12.05 7.74
N VAL A 165 -2.00 11.41 7.48
CA VAL A 165 -2.75 10.60 8.44
C VAL A 165 -2.85 9.18 7.88
N ALA A 166 -2.06 8.27 8.45
CA ALA A 166 -2.11 6.86 8.10
C ALA A 166 -3.22 6.15 8.91
N PRO A 167 -3.81 5.08 8.36
CA PRO A 167 -4.82 4.34 9.10
C PRO A 167 -4.17 3.43 10.13
N LEU A 168 -4.95 3.05 11.14
CA LEU A 168 -4.64 2.00 12.09
C LEU A 168 -5.89 1.14 12.24
N TYR A 169 -5.78 -0.15 11.90
CA TYR A 169 -6.88 -1.10 12.00
C TYR A 169 -6.58 -2.18 13.02
N THR A 170 -7.63 -2.77 13.56
CA THR A 170 -7.55 -4.12 14.12
C THR A 170 -7.66 -5.15 13.00
N ARG A 171 -6.72 -6.10 12.97
CA ARG A 171 -6.68 -7.19 11.98
C ARG A 171 -6.47 -8.53 12.68
N HIS A 172 -6.93 -9.59 12.03
CA HIS A 172 -6.59 -10.95 12.45
C HIS A 172 -5.09 -11.21 12.21
N LYS A 173 -4.47 -12.04 13.06
CA LYS A 173 -3.03 -12.38 13.00
C LYS A 173 -2.54 -12.91 11.64
N TYR A 174 -3.45 -13.40 10.80
CA TYR A 174 -3.15 -13.96 9.48
C TYR A 174 -3.60 -13.09 8.29
N ASP A 175 -4.05 -11.87 8.59
CA ASP A 175 -4.35 -10.84 7.60
C ASP A 175 -3.17 -9.87 7.45
N GLY A 176 -3.06 -9.24 6.27
CA GLY A 176 -1.99 -8.27 5.98
C GLY A 176 -0.59 -8.87 6.07
N THR A 177 -0.41 -10.12 5.63
CA THR A 177 0.85 -10.87 5.76
C THR A 177 2.05 -10.17 5.12
N ILE A 178 1.88 -9.49 3.98
CA ILE A 178 2.92 -8.64 3.36
C ILE A 178 3.27 -7.44 4.28
N THR A 179 2.26 -6.77 4.83
CA THR A 179 2.45 -5.67 5.80
C THR A 179 3.24 -6.14 7.00
N ASN A 180 2.82 -7.23 7.62
CA ASN A 180 3.34 -7.69 8.91
C ASN A 180 4.76 -8.28 8.82
N SER A 181 5.08 -8.96 7.72
CA SER A 181 6.36 -9.68 7.57
C SER A 181 7.47 -8.87 6.90
N ILE A 182 7.13 -7.85 6.11
CA ILE A 182 8.11 -7.08 5.33
C ILE A 182 7.90 -5.59 5.50
N ILE A 183 6.75 -5.07 5.06
CA ILE A 183 6.62 -3.64 4.80
C ILE A 183 6.61 -2.80 6.08
N TYR A 184 5.88 -3.19 7.11
CA TYR A 184 5.89 -2.48 8.39
C TYR A 184 7.26 -2.56 9.08
N PRO A 185 7.87 -3.75 9.28
CA PRO A 185 9.22 -3.86 9.84
C PRO A 185 10.27 -3.03 9.08
N LEU A 186 10.26 -3.09 7.75
CA LEU A 186 11.22 -2.39 6.89
C LEU A 186 11.02 -0.87 6.93
N THR A 187 9.79 -0.40 6.79
CA THR A 187 9.45 1.04 6.87
C THR A 187 9.87 1.61 8.23
N ARG A 188 9.61 0.87 9.31
CA ARG A 188 9.99 1.25 10.67
C ARG A 188 11.51 1.34 10.84
N ALA A 189 12.26 0.34 10.38
CA ALA A 189 13.72 0.32 10.51
C ALA A 189 14.42 1.40 9.66
N LEU A 190 13.88 1.71 8.48
CA LEU A 190 14.50 2.67 7.56
C LEU A 190 14.08 4.11 7.84
N TYR A 191 12.80 4.36 8.13
CA TYR A 191 12.27 5.72 8.26
C TYR A 191 11.96 6.13 9.70
N GLY A 192 12.16 5.23 10.67
CA GLY A 192 12.18 5.56 12.11
C GLY A 192 10.81 5.90 12.70
N LYS A 193 9.70 5.58 12.01
CA LYS A 193 8.35 5.82 12.49
C LYS A 193 7.55 4.53 12.53
N LYS A 194 6.83 4.27 13.62
CA LYS A 194 6.01 3.07 13.78
C LYS A 194 4.62 3.20 13.11
N ILE A 195 4.58 3.53 11.82
CA ILE A 195 3.33 3.51 11.03
C ILE A 195 2.89 2.07 10.82
N ARG A 196 1.94 1.58 11.62
CA ARG A 196 1.52 0.16 11.61
C ARG A 196 0.96 -0.35 10.28
N GLN A 197 0.39 0.52 9.44
CA GLN A 197 -0.24 0.16 8.16
C GLN A 197 0.31 1.00 6.98
N PRO A 198 1.58 0.83 6.56
CA PRO A 198 2.17 1.66 5.51
C PRO A 198 1.56 1.49 4.12
N ILE A 199 0.79 0.41 3.92
CA ILE A 199 0.02 0.12 2.69
C ILE A 199 -1.50 0.16 2.96
N GLY A 200 -1.92 0.94 3.94
CA GLY A 200 -3.34 1.17 4.19
C GLY A 200 -3.96 2.02 3.07
N GLY A 201 -5.10 1.57 2.54
CA GLY A 201 -5.81 2.25 1.44
C GLY A 201 -6.63 3.48 1.87
N GLU A 202 -6.78 3.71 3.18
CA GLU A 202 -7.52 4.86 3.72
C GLU A 202 -6.56 5.81 4.42
N PHE A 203 -6.38 7.00 3.87
CA PHE A 203 -5.44 7.97 4.41
C PHE A 203 -5.91 9.41 4.16
N GLY A 204 -5.40 10.33 4.97
CA GLY A 204 -5.61 11.77 4.79
C GLY A 204 -4.28 12.47 4.56
N PHE A 205 -4.26 13.57 3.79
CA PHE A 205 -3.07 14.39 3.66
C PHE A 205 -3.37 15.87 3.36
N SER A 206 -2.42 16.74 3.70
CA SER A 206 -2.52 18.19 3.56
C SER A 206 -2.23 18.66 2.14
N SER A 207 -2.57 19.93 1.84
CA SER A 207 -2.21 20.58 0.57
C SER A 207 -0.71 20.54 0.26
N LYS A 208 0.15 20.57 1.29
CA LYS A 208 1.62 20.51 1.12
C LYS A 208 2.06 19.15 0.59
N VAL A 209 1.48 18.08 1.13
CA VAL A 209 1.74 16.71 0.67
C VAL A 209 1.16 16.51 -0.73
N LEU A 210 -0.02 17.08 -1.01
CA LEU A 210 -0.61 17.08 -2.35
C LEU A 210 0.33 17.71 -3.38
N GLU A 211 0.86 18.90 -3.10
CA GLU A 211 1.81 19.60 -3.97
C GLU A 211 3.05 18.73 -4.24
N HIS A 212 3.62 18.14 -3.19
CA HIS A 212 4.76 17.23 -3.32
C HIS A 212 4.45 16.01 -4.20
N TYR A 213 3.30 15.36 -3.99
CA TYR A 213 2.90 14.21 -4.83
C TYR A 213 2.71 14.60 -6.30
N MET A 214 2.20 15.80 -6.54
CA MET A 214 1.91 16.31 -7.89
C MET A 214 3.16 16.74 -8.67
N GLU A 215 4.30 16.89 -8.03
CA GLU A 215 5.60 17.15 -8.66
C GLU A 215 6.28 15.89 -9.17
N LYS A 216 5.89 14.72 -8.65
CA LYS A 216 6.54 13.44 -8.94
C LYS A 216 5.99 12.81 -10.22
N ASP A 217 6.87 12.23 -11.03
CA ASP A 217 6.55 11.59 -12.31
C ASP A 217 6.39 10.07 -12.19
N ILE A 218 5.51 9.65 -11.28
CA ILE A 218 5.29 8.22 -10.96
C ILE A 218 3.98 7.67 -11.53
N TRP A 219 3.12 8.54 -12.06
CA TRP A 219 1.70 8.25 -12.32
C TRP A 219 1.44 7.35 -13.54
N ASP A 220 2.44 7.26 -14.42
CA ASP A 220 2.43 6.38 -15.59
C ASP A 220 3.37 5.16 -15.42
N THR A 221 3.87 4.93 -14.21
CA THR A 221 4.76 3.80 -13.86
C THR A 221 4.02 2.68 -13.11
N ASP A 222 4.68 1.53 -12.89
CA ASP A 222 4.13 0.41 -12.11
C ASP A 222 3.82 0.79 -10.64
N VAL A 223 4.41 1.87 -10.13
CA VAL A 223 4.07 2.43 -8.81
C VAL A 223 2.60 2.82 -8.73
N ALA A 224 2.00 3.28 -9.84
CA ALA A 224 0.61 3.73 -9.90
C ALA A 224 -0.43 2.59 -9.83
N TYR A 225 -0.02 1.36 -9.52
CA TYR A 225 -0.93 0.23 -9.27
C TYR A 225 -1.00 -0.09 -7.78
N TYR A 226 -0.59 -1.29 -7.33
CA TYR A 226 -0.59 -1.64 -5.90
C TYR A 226 0.55 -0.99 -5.10
N GLY A 227 1.57 -0.45 -5.78
CA GLY A 227 2.70 0.24 -5.14
C GLY A 227 2.35 1.63 -4.58
N ILE A 228 1.21 2.20 -4.98
CA ILE A 228 0.93 3.62 -4.72
C ILE A 228 0.78 3.93 -3.23
N ASP A 229 0.18 3.01 -2.47
CA ASP A 229 -0.07 3.20 -1.04
C ASP A 229 1.26 3.24 -0.24
N ILE A 230 2.21 2.33 -0.54
CA ILE A 230 3.55 2.36 0.08
C ILE A 230 4.36 3.56 -0.38
N TRP A 231 4.20 3.97 -1.65
CA TRP A 231 4.88 5.14 -2.18
C TRP A 231 4.47 6.42 -1.45
N MET A 232 3.17 6.63 -1.25
CA MET A 232 2.66 7.79 -0.53
C MET A 232 3.18 7.83 0.91
N THR A 233 3.05 6.74 1.66
CA THR A 233 3.54 6.68 3.03
C THR A 233 5.04 6.96 3.11
N THR A 234 5.83 6.35 2.22
CA THR A 234 7.28 6.52 2.22
C THR A 234 7.69 7.94 1.83
N ALA A 235 7.07 8.52 0.81
CA ALA A 235 7.33 9.90 0.41
C ALA A 235 6.99 10.89 1.53
N ALA A 236 5.87 10.67 2.25
CA ALA A 236 5.52 11.48 3.41
C ALA A 236 6.59 11.41 4.51
N LEU A 237 7.06 10.21 4.83
CA LEU A 237 8.10 9.99 5.85
C LEU A 237 9.46 10.56 5.43
N ALA A 238 9.91 10.23 4.22
CA ALA A 238 11.23 10.58 3.72
C ALA A 238 11.45 12.09 3.58
N ASN A 239 10.38 12.85 3.35
CA ASN A 239 10.42 14.30 3.20
C ASN A 239 10.08 15.05 4.50
N GLY A 240 10.01 14.36 5.65
CA GLY A 240 9.89 14.98 6.95
C GLY A 240 8.52 15.64 7.24
N PHE A 241 7.47 15.23 6.54
CA PHE A 241 6.11 15.71 6.80
C PHE A 241 5.64 15.29 8.20
N LYS A 242 4.73 16.07 8.81
CA LYS A 242 4.16 15.73 10.12
C LYS A 242 3.15 14.58 9.96
N VAL A 243 3.54 13.38 10.39
CA VAL A 243 2.71 12.18 10.25
C VAL A 243 2.05 11.80 11.58
N CYS A 244 0.79 11.37 11.53
CA CYS A 244 0.10 10.69 12.62
C CYS A 244 -0.64 9.45 12.11
N GLN A 245 -1.23 8.70 13.05
CA GLN A 245 -2.14 7.61 12.74
C GLN A 245 -3.53 7.85 13.31
N SER A 246 -4.53 7.20 12.71
CA SER A 246 -5.91 7.22 13.20
C SER A 246 -6.47 5.82 13.31
N PHE A 247 -6.97 5.44 14.48
CA PHE A 247 -7.62 4.16 14.73
C PHE A 247 -9.02 4.13 14.10
N LEU A 248 -9.18 3.29 13.09
CA LEU A 248 -10.40 3.17 12.30
C LEU A 248 -11.26 1.95 12.69
N GLY A 249 -10.84 1.17 13.68
CA GLY A 249 -11.53 -0.07 14.08
C GLY A 249 -11.12 -1.28 13.25
N ALA A 250 -11.98 -2.29 13.12
CA ALA A 250 -11.70 -3.44 12.26
C ALA A 250 -11.87 -3.09 10.79
N LYS A 251 -10.95 -3.57 9.94
CA LYS A 251 -11.07 -3.47 8.49
C LYS A 251 -11.71 -4.73 7.94
N ILE A 252 -12.94 -4.61 7.45
CA ILE A 252 -13.65 -5.67 6.74
C ILE A 252 -13.68 -5.32 5.25
N HIS A 253 -13.14 -6.22 4.44
CA HIS A 253 -13.02 -6.08 2.99
C HIS A 253 -13.12 -7.45 2.33
N ASN A 254 -13.39 -7.47 1.02
CA ASN A 254 -13.51 -8.74 0.28
C ASN A 254 -12.20 -9.55 0.33
N PRO A 255 -12.27 -10.88 0.58
CA PRO A 255 -11.08 -11.74 0.62
C PRO A 255 -10.27 -11.65 -0.68
N LYS A 256 -8.97 -11.46 -0.57
CA LYS A 256 -8.05 -11.49 -1.73
C LYS A 256 -7.66 -12.92 -2.05
N SER A 257 -7.80 -13.33 -3.31
CA SER A 257 -7.30 -14.63 -3.79
C SER A 257 -5.77 -14.65 -3.90
N VAL A 258 -5.17 -15.85 -3.88
CA VAL A 258 -3.73 -16.05 -4.10
C VAL A 258 -3.29 -15.43 -5.44
N ALA A 259 -4.13 -15.52 -6.48
CA ALA A 259 -3.87 -14.93 -7.79
C ALA A 259 -3.71 -13.41 -7.74
N THR A 260 -4.42 -12.72 -6.84
CA THR A 260 -4.31 -11.26 -6.63
C THR A 260 -3.15 -10.90 -5.70
N LEU A 261 -2.74 -11.81 -4.80
CA LEU A 261 -1.64 -11.58 -3.87
C LEU A 261 -0.27 -11.48 -4.57
N LEU A 262 0.00 -12.32 -5.57
CA LEU A 262 1.32 -12.35 -6.23
C LEU A 262 1.65 -11.05 -7.00
N PRO A 263 0.76 -10.50 -7.84
CA PRO A 263 1.01 -9.21 -8.48
C PRO A 263 1.18 -8.08 -7.47
N MET A 264 0.35 -8.07 -6.40
CA MET A 264 0.46 -7.11 -5.31
C MET A 264 1.82 -7.18 -4.61
N PHE A 265 2.29 -8.39 -4.33
CA PHE A 265 3.61 -8.62 -3.74
C PHE A 265 4.71 -7.99 -4.61
N LYS A 266 4.78 -8.36 -5.90
CA LYS A 266 5.83 -7.85 -6.79
C LYS A 266 5.81 -6.32 -6.90
N GLN A 267 4.63 -5.72 -7.07
CA GLN A 267 4.51 -4.27 -7.19
C GLN A 267 4.90 -3.55 -5.90
N VAL A 268 4.41 -4.00 -4.75
CA VAL A 268 4.72 -3.37 -3.46
C VAL A 268 6.21 -3.50 -3.12
N ILE A 269 6.81 -4.69 -3.32
CA ILE A 269 8.23 -4.92 -3.05
C ILE A 269 9.11 -4.15 -4.04
N GLY A 270 8.77 -4.13 -5.33
CA GLY A 270 9.51 -3.35 -6.32
C GLY A 270 9.48 -1.84 -6.02
N THR A 271 8.32 -1.31 -5.63
CA THR A 271 8.19 0.10 -5.25
C THR A 271 9.00 0.44 -4.00
N ILE A 272 8.95 -0.38 -2.95
CA ILE A 272 9.75 -0.08 -1.74
C ILE A 272 11.25 -0.16 -2.02
N PHE A 273 11.72 -1.10 -2.85
CA PHE A 273 13.14 -1.16 -3.22
C PHE A 273 13.61 0.10 -3.95
N ALA A 274 12.82 0.59 -4.91
CA ALA A 274 13.09 1.85 -5.60
C ALA A 274 13.17 3.04 -4.62
N LEU A 275 12.24 3.12 -3.67
CA LEU A 275 12.20 4.21 -2.68
C LEU A 275 13.34 4.15 -1.67
N ILE A 276 13.74 2.95 -1.26
CA ILE A 276 14.92 2.76 -0.40
C ILE A 276 16.15 3.28 -1.13
N GLU A 277 16.29 3.01 -2.42
CA GLU A 277 17.40 3.56 -3.19
C GLU A 277 17.31 5.08 -3.33
N GLU A 278 16.15 5.63 -3.70
CA GLU A 278 15.91 7.09 -3.83
C GLU A 278 16.27 7.85 -2.54
N HIS A 279 16.01 7.25 -1.37
CA HIS A 279 16.11 7.93 -0.08
C HIS A 279 17.27 7.44 0.81
N HIS A 280 18.31 6.85 0.23
CA HIS A 280 19.40 6.22 0.98
C HIS A 280 20.18 7.15 1.91
N ASP A 281 20.45 8.39 1.49
CA ASP A 281 21.13 9.37 2.34
C ASP A 281 20.37 9.69 3.63
N MET A 282 19.05 9.55 3.62
CA MET A 282 18.18 9.88 4.74
C MET A 282 18.02 8.66 5.65
N TRP A 283 17.65 7.49 5.13
CA TRP A 283 17.45 6.32 6.00
C TRP A 283 18.75 5.79 6.60
N LYS A 284 19.92 5.99 5.97
CA LYS A 284 21.23 5.63 6.58
C LYS A 284 21.46 6.30 7.94
N LYS A 285 20.85 7.48 8.17
CA LYS A 285 21.01 8.26 9.42
C LYS A 285 20.07 7.81 10.55
N ILE A 286 19.01 7.09 10.23
CA ILE A 286 18.01 6.63 11.20
C ILE A 286 18.59 5.46 12.01
N LYS A 287 18.53 5.54 13.35
CA LYS A 287 19.08 4.51 14.26
C LYS A 287 18.04 3.81 15.12
N SER A 288 16.86 4.40 15.25
CA SER A 288 15.78 3.91 16.08
C SER A 288 14.44 4.33 15.49
N SER A 289 13.36 3.72 15.99
CA SER A 289 12.00 4.16 15.67
C SER A 289 11.30 4.78 16.88
N GLU A 290 10.35 5.67 16.59
CA GLU A 290 9.49 6.27 17.60
C GLU A 290 8.00 6.06 17.29
N ASP A 291 7.21 6.11 18.36
CA ASP A 291 5.76 6.08 18.27
C ASP A 291 5.24 7.38 17.64
N LEU A 292 4.08 7.27 16.98
CA LEU A 292 3.40 8.40 16.37
C LEU A 292 2.17 8.80 17.18
N PRO A 293 1.79 10.10 17.16
CA PRO A 293 0.49 10.52 17.65
C PRO A 293 -0.60 9.67 17.00
N THR A 294 -1.45 9.07 17.84
CA THR A 294 -2.55 8.21 17.40
C THR A 294 -3.87 8.82 17.83
N PHE A 295 -4.75 9.07 16.87
CA PHE A 295 -6.10 9.59 17.08
C PHE A 295 -7.13 8.46 17.06
N GLY A 296 -8.29 8.68 17.69
CA GLY A 296 -9.38 7.71 17.75
C GLY A 296 -9.34 6.82 18.99
N PHE A 297 -10.52 6.37 19.41
CA PHE A 297 -10.68 5.52 20.58
C PHE A 297 -10.42 4.06 20.21
N GLN A 298 -9.37 3.46 20.79
CA GLN A 298 -8.97 2.07 20.53
C GLN A 298 -9.85 1.08 21.33
N ALA A 299 -11.12 1.00 20.98
CA ALA A 299 -11.99 -0.06 21.48
C ALA A 299 -11.49 -1.43 21.01
N ARG A 300 -11.66 -2.47 21.85
CA ARG A 300 -11.43 -3.85 21.42
C ARG A 300 -12.47 -4.22 20.35
N VAL A 301 -12.06 -4.17 19.09
CA VAL A 301 -12.84 -4.69 17.97
C VAL A 301 -12.30 -6.07 17.63
N ILE A 302 -13.17 -7.08 17.54
CA ILE A 302 -12.77 -8.42 17.11
C ILE A 302 -12.78 -8.42 15.58
N PRO A 303 -11.62 -8.66 14.93
CA PRO A 303 -11.56 -8.75 13.47
C PRO A 303 -12.21 -10.05 12.99
N GLU A 304 -12.64 -10.08 11.72
CA GLU A 304 -13.07 -11.32 11.08
C GLU A 304 -11.95 -12.36 11.08
N GLU A 305 -12.31 -13.63 11.27
CA GLU A 305 -11.36 -14.72 11.29
C GLU A 305 -10.79 -14.96 9.88
N VAL A 306 -9.46 -14.99 9.79
CA VAL A 306 -8.75 -15.27 8.54
C VAL A 306 -7.89 -16.49 8.75
N SER A 307 -8.00 -17.48 7.87
CA SER A 307 -7.13 -18.66 7.90
C SER A 307 -6.09 -18.60 6.79
N GLN A 308 -4.95 -19.25 7.02
CA GLN A 308 -3.90 -19.45 6.02
C GLN A 308 -3.58 -20.93 5.97
N ASP A 309 -3.60 -21.52 4.78
CA ASP A 309 -3.26 -22.93 4.63
C ASP A 309 -1.74 -23.12 4.72
N SER A 310 -1.27 -23.41 5.93
CA SER A 310 0.15 -23.75 6.18
C SER A 310 0.66 -24.91 5.32
N ASN A 311 -0.21 -25.81 4.84
CA ASN A 311 0.18 -26.88 3.92
C ASN A 311 0.51 -26.31 2.53
N GLU A 312 -0.38 -25.48 2.00
CA GLU A 312 -0.21 -24.85 0.69
C GLU A 312 1.03 -23.96 0.68
N LEU A 313 1.21 -23.14 1.72
CA LEU A 313 2.37 -22.27 1.88
C LEU A 313 3.68 -23.07 1.92
N TYR A 314 3.73 -24.14 2.72
CA TYR A 314 4.88 -25.04 2.80
C TYR A 314 5.19 -25.70 1.45
N GLN A 315 4.18 -26.22 0.75
CA GLN A 315 4.35 -26.82 -0.57
C GLN A 315 4.87 -25.81 -1.60
N ASN A 316 4.36 -24.58 -1.59
CA ASN A 316 4.80 -23.53 -2.50
C ASN A 316 6.24 -23.08 -2.22
N PHE A 317 6.68 -23.05 -0.96
CA PHE A 317 8.09 -22.87 -0.60
C PHE A 317 8.98 -23.94 -1.26
N HIS A 318 8.67 -25.24 -1.07
CA HIS A 318 9.50 -26.32 -1.65
C HIS A 318 9.46 -26.39 -3.18
N LYS A 319 8.34 -26.04 -3.82
CA LYS A 319 8.30 -25.86 -5.29
C LYS A 319 9.28 -24.76 -5.72
N GLY A 320 9.33 -23.66 -4.96
CA GLY A 320 10.28 -22.58 -5.17
C GLY A 320 11.74 -22.97 -5.01
N VAL A 321 12.08 -23.80 -4.01
CA VAL A 321 13.44 -24.31 -3.81
C VAL A 321 13.98 -24.97 -5.08
N ARG A 322 13.18 -25.81 -5.74
CA ARG A 322 13.59 -26.49 -6.98
C ARG A 322 13.77 -25.54 -8.16
N LYS A 323 13.00 -24.45 -8.20
CA LYS A 323 12.96 -23.50 -9.31
C LYS A 323 14.01 -22.40 -9.19
N PHE A 324 14.27 -21.90 -7.98
CA PHE A 324 14.98 -20.65 -7.76
C PHE A 324 16.28 -20.78 -6.95
N ASN A 325 16.69 -21.98 -6.54
CA ASN A 325 17.91 -22.11 -5.73
C ASN A 325 19.16 -21.50 -6.40
N CYS A 326 19.31 -21.67 -7.71
CA CYS A 326 20.41 -21.04 -8.46
C CYS A 326 20.32 -19.50 -8.41
N ILE A 327 19.12 -18.92 -8.50
CA ILE A 327 18.91 -17.48 -8.38
C ILE A 327 19.25 -17.01 -6.96
N TRP A 328 18.87 -17.78 -5.93
CA TRP A 328 19.20 -17.44 -4.55
C TRP A 328 20.70 -17.51 -4.26
N GLN A 329 21.46 -18.36 -4.94
CA GLN A 329 22.94 -18.39 -4.84
C GLN A 329 23.57 -17.10 -5.36
N GLU A 330 22.98 -16.48 -6.38
CA GLU A 330 23.46 -15.21 -6.95
C GLU A 330 23.03 -13.99 -6.12
N ILE A 331 21.83 -14.04 -5.51
CA ILE A 331 21.28 -12.89 -4.76
C ILE A 331 21.80 -12.87 -3.32
N LEU A 332 21.81 -14.00 -2.64
CA LEU A 332 22.03 -14.06 -1.20
C LEU A 332 23.53 -14.10 -0.88
N ASN A 333 23.90 -13.49 0.24
CA ASN A 333 25.22 -13.72 0.80
C ASN A 333 25.41 -15.22 1.09
N LYS A 334 26.63 -15.73 0.84
CA LYS A 334 26.97 -17.15 1.00
C LYS A 334 26.53 -17.74 2.34
N ASP A 335 26.73 -17.04 3.45
CA ASP A 335 26.36 -17.54 4.79
C ASP A 335 24.84 -17.62 4.96
N ASN A 336 24.11 -16.65 4.40
CA ASN A 336 22.65 -16.63 4.43
C ASN A 336 22.06 -17.72 3.53
N HIS A 337 22.65 -17.95 2.35
CA HIS A 337 22.27 -19.05 1.45
C HIS A 337 22.49 -20.41 2.12
N GLN A 338 23.66 -20.65 2.74
CA GLN A 338 23.93 -21.87 3.50
C GLN A 338 22.97 -22.06 4.69
N ALA A 339 22.59 -20.98 5.38
CA ALA A 339 21.59 -21.05 6.44
C ALA A 339 20.20 -21.39 5.89
N LEU A 340 19.85 -20.88 4.71
CA LEU A 340 18.60 -21.21 4.01
C LEU A 340 18.57 -22.67 3.54
N GLU A 341 19.69 -23.22 3.06
CA GLU A 341 19.78 -24.64 2.65
C GLU A 341 19.46 -25.61 3.79
N LYS A 342 19.80 -25.23 5.04
CA LYS A 342 19.47 -26.02 6.24
C LYS A 342 17.96 -26.07 6.52
N ILE A 343 17.17 -25.16 5.94
CA ILE A 343 15.70 -25.13 6.07
C ILE A 343 15.03 -26.06 5.04
N PHE A 344 15.66 -26.29 3.89
CA PHE A 344 15.09 -27.10 2.80
C PHE A 344 14.66 -28.53 3.18
N PRO A 345 15.38 -29.27 4.05
CA PRO A 345 14.96 -30.62 4.41
C PRO A 345 13.99 -30.67 5.61
N LEU A 346 13.67 -29.53 6.25
CA LEU A 346 12.84 -29.53 7.45
C LEU A 346 11.42 -29.98 7.13
N LEU A 347 10.93 -30.96 7.90
CA LEU A 347 9.55 -31.44 7.79
C LEU A 347 8.58 -30.37 8.31
N ARG A 348 7.39 -30.30 7.71
CA ARG A 348 6.33 -29.33 8.08
C ARG A 348 6.11 -29.18 9.60
N LYS A 349 6.10 -30.28 10.36
CA LYS A 349 5.85 -30.24 11.82
C LYS A 349 6.94 -29.53 12.61
N SER A 350 8.18 -29.54 12.11
CA SER A 350 9.35 -28.89 12.72
C SER A 350 9.87 -27.73 11.86
N PHE A 351 9.06 -27.28 10.90
CA PHE A 351 9.44 -26.24 9.96
C PHE A 351 9.53 -24.90 10.68
N ASN A 352 10.73 -24.32 10.67
CA ASN A 352 11.03 -23.06 11.34
C ASN A 352 11.92 -22.20 10.43
N PHE A 353 11.49 -20.97 10.21
CA PHE A 353 12.21 -19.96 9.43
C PHE A 353 12.64 -18.83 10.40
N PRO A 354 13.92 -18.79 10.81
CA PRO A 354 14.38 -17.82 11.81
C PRO A 354 14.23 -16.36 11.35
N ASN A 355 13.75 -15.48 12.23
CA ASN A 355 13.60 -14.04 11.96
C ASN A 355 14.91 -13.40 11.47
N GLN A 356 16.04 -13.70 12.11
CA GLN A 356 17.34 -13.14 11.71
C GLN A 356 17.71 -13.49 10.26
N LEU A 357 17.45 -14.73 9.84
CA LEU A 357 17.72 -15.15 8.46
C LEU A 357 16.75 -14.46 7.49
N TRP A 358 15.46 -14.38 7.84
CA TRP A 358 14.47 -13.67 7.04
C TRP A 358 14.86 -12.21 6.79
N VAL A 359 15.23 -11.48 7.83
CA VAL A 359 15.65 -10.08 7.72
C VAL A 359 16.88 -9.93 6.81
N LYS A 360 17.89 -10.78 7.00
CA LYS A 360 19.09 -10.76 6.17
C LYS A 360 18.81 -11.10 4.70
N ILE A 361 17.91 -12.03 4.43
CA ILE A 361 17.43 -12.32 3.07
C ILE A 361 16.81 -11.06 2.45
N ILE A 362 15.89 -10.39 3.16
CA ILE A 362 15.28 -9.15 2.63
C ILE A 362 16.34 -8.08 2.36
N TYR A 363 17.34 -7.94 3.22
CA TYR A 363 18.46 -7.02 3.01
C TYR A 363 19.36 -7.42 1.83
N ASP A 364 19.64 -8.71 1.62
CA ASP A 364 20.37 -9.19 0.46
C ASP A 364 19.63 -8.85 -0.85
N TYR A 365 18.31 -9.01 -0.88
CA TYR A 365 17.49 -8.60 -2.03
C TYR A 365 17.55 -7.09 -2.29
N ILE A 366 17.55 -6.26 -1.24
CA ILE A 366 17.70 -4.81 -1.37
C ILE A 366 19.10 -4.45 -1.88
N LEU A 367 20.15 -5.08 -1.36
CA LEU A 367 21.53 -4.87 -1.79
C LEU A 367 21.72 -5.28 -3.25
N PHE A 368 21.17 -6.43 -3.63
CA PHE A 368 21.16 -6.90 -5.02
C PHE A 368 20.45 -5.89 -5.93
N TYR A 369 19.27 -5.41 -5.53
CA TYR A 369 18.55 -4.36 -6.27
C TYR A 369 19.41 -3.10 -6.45
N ASN A 370 20.04 -2.62 -5.38
CA ASN A 370 20.89 -1.42 -5.44
C ASN A 370 22.08 -1.59 -6.40
N ARG A 371 22.73 -2.76 -6.40
CA ARG A 371 23.92 -3.02 -7.23
C ARG A 371 23.60 -3.12 -8.73
N PHE A 372 22.48 -3.73 -9.08
CA PHE A 372 22.20 -4.12 -10.47
C PHE A 372 21.18 -3.23 -11.20
N LYS A 373 20.70 -2.16 -10.55
CA LYS A 373 19.63 -1.30 -11.11
C LYS A 373 19.96 -0.68 -12.46
N HIS A 374 21.23 -0.35 -12.71
CA HIS A 374 21.68 0.30 -13.94
C HIS A 374 22.22 -0.66 -15.00
N THR A 375 22.24 -1.98 -14.73
CA THR A 375 22.91 -2.95 -15.61
C THR A 375 21.92 -3.92 -16.26
N PHE A 376 21.11 -4.61 -15.46
CA PHE A 376 20.26 -5.73 -15.96
C PHE A 376 18.85 -5.75 -15.38
N MET A 377 18.49 -4.80 -14.54
CA MET A 377 17.26 -4.93 -13.75
C MET A 377 15.96 -4.69 -14.50
N GLU A 378 15.93 -3.96 -15.61
CA GLU A 378 14.68 -3.83 -16.37
C GLU A 378 14.17 -5.20 -16.87
N MET A 379 15.07 -6.10 -17.28
CA MET A 379 14.70 -7.45 -17.72
C MET A 379 14.65 -8.48 -16.58
N SER A 380 15.51 -8.36 -15.56
CA SER A 380 15.66 -9.38 -14.51
C SER A 380 14.87 -9.12 -13.24
N LEU A 381 14.44 -7.88 -12.96
CA LEU A 381 13.72 -7.52 -11.73
C LEU A 381 12.45 -8.37 -11.47
N PRO A 382 11.59 -8.66 -12.47
CA PRO A 382 10.43 -9.51 -12.21
C PRO A 382 10.81 -10.91 -11.75
N LEU A 383 11.87 -11.49 -12.32
CA LEU A 383 12.36 -12.81 -11.95
C LEU A 383 12.97 -12.79 -10.54
N VAL A 384 13.71 -11.73 -10.20
CA VAL A 384 14.22 -11.48 -8.85
C VAL A 384 13.06 -11.41 -7.86
N LEU A 385 12.06 -10.56 -8.11
CA LEU A 385 10.89 -10.42 -7.23
C LEU A 385 10.06 -11.71 -7.17
N GLU A 386 9.96 -12.46 -8.26
CA GLU A 386 9.30 -13.77 -8.28
C GLU A 386 10.04 -14.80 -7.42
N SER A 387 11.38 -14.78 -7.44
CA SER A 387 12.19 -15.69 -6.63
C SER A 387 12.04 -15.46 -5.12
N LEU A 388 11.61 -14.26 -4.69
CA LEU A 388 11.36 -13.95 -3.28
C LEU A 388 10.04 -14.53 -2.77
N ILE A 389 9.06 -14.77 -3.66
CA ILE A 389 7.71 -15.22 -3.30
C ILE A 389 7.73 -16.56 -2.53
N PRO A 390 8.48 -17.60 -2.94
CA PRO A 390 8.53 -18.85 -2.17
C PRO A 390 9.19 -18.67 -0.81
N LEU A 391 10.24 -17.84 -0.69
CA LEU A 391 10.87 -17.53 0.60
C LEU A 391 9.87 -16.87 1.55
N TYR A 392 9.09 -15.91 1.03
CA TYR A 392 7.98 -15.30 1.74
C TYR A 392 6.95 -16.34 2.20
N PHE A 393 6.52 -17.27 1.32
CA PHE A 393 5.60 -18.34 1.73
C PHE A 393 6.18 -19.25 2.81
N GLY A 394 7.48 -19.59 2.74
CA GLY A 394 8.17 -20.30 3.80
C GLY A 394 8.10 -19.53 5.12
N PHE A 395 8.45 -18.24 5.11
CA PHE A 395 8.39 -17.42 6.31
C PHE A 395 6.99 -17.35 6.92
N ILE A 396 5.95 -17.15 6.11
CA ILE A 396 4.55 -17.15 6.59
C ILE A 396 4.13 -18.53 7.10
N ALA A 397 4.52 -19.63 6.45
CA ALA A 397 4.23 -20.99 6.94
C ALA A 397 4.81 -21.20 8.34
N SER A 398 6.06 -20.77 8.56
CA SER A 398 6.70 -20.82 9.87
C SER A 398 5.96 -19.97 10.92
N PHE A 399 5.52 -18.77 10.54
CA PHE A 399 4.75 -17.89 11.43
C PHE A 399 3.42 -18.55 11.83
N VAL A 400 2.64 -19.05 10.87
CA VAL A 400 1.34 -19.72 11.11
C VAL A 400 1.49 -20.93 12.02
N LEU A 401 2.54 -21.74 11.84
CA LEU A 401 2.83 -22.87 12.71
C LEU A 401 3.15 -22.43 14.15
N LYS A 402 3.99 -21.39 14.30
CA LYS A 402 4.39 -20.84 15.60
C LYS A 402 3.24 -20.21 16.36
N THR A 403 2.35 -19.49 15.67
CA THR A 403 1.28 -18.70 16.30
C THR A 403 -0.07 -19.42 16.29
N LYS A 404 -0.12 -20.72 16.01
CA LYS A 404 -1.37 -21.47 15.87
C LYS A 404 -2.27 -21.31 17.09
N ASP A 405 -1.71 -21.52 18.28
CA ASP A 405 -2.41 -21.50 19.55
C ASP A 405 -2.35 -20.12 20.26
N MET A 406 -1.78 -19.11 19.61
CA MET A 406 -1.69 -17.74 20.10
C MET A 406 -2.94 -16.92 19.76
N ASN A 407 -3.33 -15.99 20.60
CA ASN A 407 -4.33 -14.97 20.26
C ASN A 407 -3.73 -13.85 19.39
N ASN A 408 -4.57 -12.92 18.91
CA ASN A 408 -4.11 -11.82 18.04
C ASN A 408 -3.06 -10.90 18.71
N GLN A 409 -3.15 -10.67 20.03
CA GLN A 409 -2.19 -9.83 20.75
C GLN A 409 -0.84 -10.53 20.92
N GLU A 410 -0.84 -11.82 21.22
CA GLU A 410 0.37 -12.64 21.31
C GLU A 410 1.07 -12.74 19.94
N ALA A 411 0.31 -12.91 18.86
CA ALA A 411 0.86 -12.88 17.50
C ALA A 411 1.43 -11.51 17.13
N GLU A 412 0.84 -10.40 17.62
CA GLU A 412 1.40 -9.06 17.43
C GLU A 412 2.76 -8.90 18.12
N GLN A 413 2.97 -9.54 19.28
CA GLN A 413 4.29 -9.57 19.93
C GLN A 413 5.34 -10.32 19.10
N GLU A 414 4.93 -11.34 18.34
CA GLU A 414 5.82 -12.02 17.38
C GLU A 414 6.17 -11.12 16.19
N ILE A 415 5.24 -10.29 15.73
CA ILE A 415 5.50 -9.25 14.71
C ILE A 415 6.47 -8.19 15.26
N GLU A 416 6.31 -7.78 16.52
CA GLU A 416 7.24 -6.83 17.16
C GLU A 416 8.67 -7.39 17.22
N LYS A 417 8.85 -8.69 17.50
CA LYS A 417 10.17 -9.34 17.45
C LYS A 417 10.79 -9.27 16.06
N ILE A 418 9.99 -9.40 15.00
CA ILE A 418 10.48 -9.23 13.61
C ILE A 418 10.90 -7.77 13.39
N CYS A 419 10.09 -6.81 13.83
CA CYS A 419 10.42 -5.37 13.70
C CYS A 419 11.74 -5.01 14.38
N LEU A 420 11.96 -5.48 15.60
CA LEU A 420 13.20 -5.26 16.34
C LEU A 420 14.40 -5.93 15.66
N GLU A 421 14.20 -7.09 15.03
CA GLU A 421 15.27 -7.76 14.28
C GLU A 421 15.65 -6.99 13.01
N PHE A 422 14.70 -6.36 12.31
CA PHE A 422 14.99 -5.42 11.21
C PHE A 422 15.83 -4.24 11.72
N GLU A 423 15.42 -3.57 12.80
CA GLU A 423 16.18 -2.45 13.37
C GLU A 423 17.60 -2.86 13.80
N LYS A 424 17.72 -3.98 14.52
CA LYS A 424 18.98 -4.52 15.01
C LYS A 424 19.92 -4.93 13.88
N SER A 425 19.41 -5.55 12.84
CA SER A 425 20.20 -6.03 11.70
C SER A 425 20.48 -4.94 10.67
N LYS A 426 19.91 -3.73 10.80
CA LYS A 426 20.13 -2.61 9.86
C LYS A 426 21.61 -2.32 9.55
N PRO A 427 22.58 -2.43 10.49
CA PRO A 427 24.00 -2.30 10.16
C PRO A 427 24.46 -3.22 9.02
N TYR A 428 23.89 -4.43 8.90
CA TYR A 428 24.15 -5.31 7.77
C TYR A 428 23.81 -4.66 6.42
N LEU A 429 22.71 -3.91 6.34
CA LEU A 429 22.34 -3.19 5.13
C LEU A 429 23.26 -1.98 4.90
N THR A 430 23.54 -1.18 5.91
CA THR A 430 24.37 0.04 5.76
C THR A 430 25.82 -0.29 5.40
N ASP A 431 26.40 -1.29 6.05
CA ASP A 431 27.82 -1.64 5.90
C ASP A 431 28.11 -2.29 4.55
N ASN A 432 27.09 -2.82 3.89
CA ASN A 432 27.20 -3.48 2.58
C ASN A 432 26.60 -2.64 1.43
N TRP A 433 26.02 -1.47 1.71
CA TRP A 433 25.30 -0.65 0.71
C TRP A 433 26.18 -0.23 -0.46
N ASP A 434 27.40 0.25 -0.15
CA ASP A 434 28.34 0.80 -1.13
C ASP A 434 29.36 -0.24 -1.64
N LYS A 435 29.31 -1.48 -1.12
CA LYS A 435 30.18 -2.57 -1.58
C LYS A 435 29.72 -3.07 -2.95
N ARG A 436 30.66 -3.26 -3.86
CA ARG A 436 30.43 -3.71 -5.24
C ARG A 436 31.01 -5.09 -5.56
N ASP A 437 31.39 -5.83 -4.52
CA ASP A 437 31.95 -7.19 -4.64
C ASP A 437 30.95 -8.19 -5.23
#